data_AF-A0A953H4I6-F1
#
_entry.id   AF-A0A953H4I6-F1
#
_cell.length_a   1.000
_cell.length_b   1.000
_cell.length_c   1.000
_cell.angle_alpha   90.00
_cell.angle_beta   90.00
_cell.angle_gamma   90.00
#
_symmetry.space_group_name_H-M   'P 1'
#
loop_
_entity.id
_entity.type
_entity.pdbx_description
1 polymer ?
#
loop_
_entity_poly.entity_id
_entity_poly.type
_entity_poly.pdbx_seq_one_letter_code
_entity_poly.pdbx_strand_id
1 'polypeptide(L)'
;MKYKIQSCLPLWIWGTLFIIISGLTSCNVTRHVPDDAYLLRRNKIKLNADKKRNEKSELKEQLESLTAQKPNTYLFGIWPYKVWLYNLRYKKYQTDTSNFQIKSRTVEPPVILDTASIKKTMENMGYHLFNAGYFHHDITPSIDTDGKKAAVTYNVETGNRFIIKKIEYEVPDSNIHHMLLESTDASILKPEDYYSNTLAGEERNRIVNLMKERGYYNFTAENVRLELDTLSSSTTYSDNLAGSIIDIFLSRSYTNYEINVKIIVTDNQEQTAFKQYKIGNVIVYMNMTDTMRLGSLYQRANQDEILDDIQIIYEGDAYVGKNILERKILIKPNQMYSQSDYDRTIRQLTDLFVFQYVRIRYAESDREAEDPRVNVIILLSPSKKFEYNFNTEVSGGDIYIFGTNINTSITYNNIFKSANQLILTGSAGIAFENSENRKLQLFSQTFGANARLQVPGLLFFNPYLFGKNTYTRTILSGGLNYMDRAHFFFLRNINAGLTYQVTYPNFVTWNFKPAFVNILNLSNISEQFQQRMDSIPAIQNAYQPVFIEGQGVEYILNSNPRHQNSKHYVRLGLEEGGLLLSTINNITPIQNYAEYVRFDFDGRKYFFQ
;
A
#
# COMPACT_ATOMS: atom_id res chain seq x y z
N MET A 1 34.80 7.96 58.08
CA MET A 1 35.57 9.05 57.42
C MET A 1 34.77 9.51 56.22
N LYS A 2 34.13 10.69 56.27
CA LYS A 2 33.28 11.22 55.20
C LYS A 2 34.15 11.85 54.10
N TYR A 3 34.24 11.24 52.93
CA TYR A 3 34.81 11.90 51.75
C TYR A 3 33.71 12.72 51.06
N LYS A 4 33.81 14.04 51.20
CA LYS A 4 33.02 15.03 50.47
C LYS A 4 33.71 15.24 49.13
N ILE A 5 33.17 14.67 48.04
CA ILE A 5 33.62 15.00 46.68
C ILE A 5 32.80 16.21 46.23
N GLN A 6 33.36 17.41 46.40
CA GLN A 6 32.91 18.60 45.69
C GLN A 6 33.47 18.52 44.26
N SER A 7 32.66 18.08 43.31
CA SER A 7 32.97 18.21 41.89
C SER A 7 32.72 19.65 41.45
N CYS A 8 33.70 20.53 41.68
CA CYS A 8 33.73 21.84 41.03
C CYS A 8 34.07 21.64 39.55
N LEU A 9 33.06 21.72 38.69
CA LEU A 9 33.26 21.88 37.24
C LEU A 9 34.20 23.08 37.00
N PRO A 10 35.26 22.92 36.19
CA PRO A 10 36.24 23.98 35.93
C PRO A 10 35.58 25.31 35.50
N LEU A 11 36.08 26.43 36.00
CA LEU A 11 35.59 27.78 35.67
C LEU A 11 35.54 28.08 34.16
N TRP A 12 36.38 27.45 33.34
CA TRP A 12 36.35 27.59 31.88
C TRP A 12 35.20 26.82 31.21
N ILE A 13 34.69 25.74 31.83
CA ILE A 13 33.47 25.05 31.36
C ILE A 13 32.26 25.92 31.65
N TRP A 14 32.17 26.54 32.84
CA TRP A 14 31.14 27.53 33.12
C TRP A 14 31.29 28.78 32.25
N GLY A 15 32.51 29.23 31.97
CA GLY A 15 32.80 30.35 31.07
C GLY A 15 32.40 30.07 29.62
N THR A 16 32.70 28.87 29.09
CA THR A 16 32.28 28.45 27.74
C THR A 16 30.77 28.22 27.68
N LEU A 17 30.16 27.60 28.69
CA LEU A 17 28.71 27.47 28.80
C LEU A 17 28.03 28.86 28.88
N PHE A 18 28.60 29.80 29.63
CA PHE A 18 28.10 31.17 29.75
C PHE A 18 28.26 31.95 28.45
N ILE A 19 29.35 31.78 27.71
CA ILE A 19 29.55 32.40 26.38
C ILE A 19 28.58 31.80 25.34
N ILE A 20 28.36 30.48 25.36
CA ILE A 20 27.38 29.80 24.51
C ILE A 20 25.95 30.26 24.86
N ILE A 21 25.62 30.33 26.16
CA ILE A 21 24.32 30.81 26.65
C ILE A 21 24.13 32.30 26.31
N SER A 22 25.17 33.13 26.46
CA SER A 22 25.14 34.55 26.10
C SER A 22 24.98 34.75 24.59
N GLY A 23 25.65 33.95 23.74
CA GLY A 23 25.46 33.95 22.29
C GLY A 23 24.05 33.50 21.85
N LEU A 24 23.39 32.65 22.64
CA LEU A 24 22.00 32.25 22.41
C LEU A 24 20.99 33.36 22.77
N THR A 25 21.31 34.29 23.68
CA THR A 25 20.42 35.40 24.04
C THR A 25 20.33 36.52 23.00
N SER A 26 21.32 36.66 22.11
CA SER A 26 21.28 37.64 21.01
C SER A 26 20.58 37.12 19.73
N CYS A 27 20.01 35.92 19.77
CA CYS A 27 19.40 35.27 18.61
C CYS A 27 18.01 35.82 18.30
N ASN A 28 17.95 36.96 17.60
CA ASN A 28 16.69 37.56 17.17
C ASN A 28 16.14 36.89 15.89
N VAL A 29 15.41 35.79 16.07
CA VAL A 29 14.68 35.07 15.00
C VAL A 29 13.61 35.96 14.36
N THR A 30 13.09 36.94 15.10
CA THR A 30 12.06 37.88 14.66
C THR A 30 12.63 39.16 14.02
N ARG A 31 13.95 39.23 13.77
CA ARG A 31 14.63 40.44 13.25
C ARG A 31 14.03 40.98 11.95
N HIS A 32 13.61 40.09 11.06
CA HIS A 32 13.06 40.43 9.74
C HIS A 32 11.54 40.21 9.64
N VAL A 33 10.87 40.03 10.78
CA VAL A 33 9.41 40.00 10.85
C VAL A 33 8.92 41.45 10.88
N PRO A 34 7.98 41.86 10.01
CA PRO A 34 7.38 43.20 10.03
C PRO A 34 6.78 43.57 11.39
N ASP A 35 6.63 44.86 11.67
CA ASP A 35 6.14 45.33 12.98
C ASP A 35 4.64 45.04 13.20
N ASP A 36 3.88 44.94 12.13
CA ASP A 36 2.45 44.57 12.07
C ASP A 36 2.21 43.07 11.92
N ALA A 37 3.28 42.26 11.96
CA ALA A 37 3.23 40.83 11.69
C ALA A 37 3.79 40.01 12.86
N TYR A 38 3.29 38.78 13.00
CA TYR A 38 3.74 37.86 14.04
C TYR A 38 4.28 36.58 13.42
N LEU A 39 5.42 36.09 13.91
CA LEU A 39 5.91 34.75 13.60
C LEU A 39 5.01 33.71 14.28
N LEU A 40 4.45 32.77 13.52
CA LEU A 40 3.68 31.66 14.07
C LEU A 40 4.63 30.73 14.84
N ARG A 41 4.47 30.69 16.16
CA ARG A 41 5.29 29.87 17.06
C ARG A 41 4.76 28.46 17.19
N ARG A 42 3.44 28.32 17.39
CA ARG A 42 2.77 27.04 17.59
C ARG A 42 1.27 27.17 17.35
N ASN A 43 0.67 26.06 16.94
CA ASN A 43 -0.77 25.82 17.05
C ASN A 43 -1.01 24.89 18.24
N LYS A 44 -2.03 25.17 19.04
CA LYS A 44 -2.43 24.33 20.18
C LYS A 44 -3.90 24.01 20.08
N ILE A 45 -4.27 22.76 20.28
CA ILE A 45 -5.67 22.36 20.38
C ILE A 45 -6.03 22.13 21.84
N LYS A 46 -7.01 22.90 22.33
CA LYS A 46 -7.62 22.69 23.63
C LYS A 46 -8.98 22.02 23.41
N LEU A 47 -8.98 20.69 23.52
CA LEU A 47 -10.16 19.87 23.30
C LEU A 47 -10.99 19.75 24.58
N ASN A 48 -12.24 20.19 24.53
CA ASN A 48 -13.25 19.94 25.55
C ASN A 48 -14.25 18.92 25.01
N ALA A 49 -14.20 17.71 25.55
CA ALA A 49 -15.02 16.56 25.16
C ALA A 49 -15.18 15.66 26.38
N ASP A 50 -16.40 15.17 26.61
CA ASP A 50 -16.72 14.23 27.69
C ASP A 50 -16.37 12.79 27.25
N LYS A 51 -15.07 12.48 27.26
CA LYS A 51 -14.51 11.22 26.75
C LYS A 51 -13.44 10.65 27.65
N LYS A 52 -13.23 9.33 27.54
CA LYS A 52 -12.05 8.64 28.10
C LYS A 52 -10.76 9.25 27.53
N ARG A 53 -9.71 9.27 28.34
CA ARG A 53 -8.43 9.96 28.05
C ARG A 53 -7.80 9.57 26.70
N ASN A 54 -7.86 8.29 26.32
CA ASN A 54 -7.22 7.79 25.10
C ASN A 54 -7.93 8.29 23.83
N GLU A 55 -9.26 8.20 23.77
CA GLU A 55 -10.06 8.71 22.63
C GLU A 55 -9.91 10.22 22.46
N LYS A 56 -9.79 10.95 23.58
CA LYS A 56 -9.53 12.39 23.58
C LYS A 56 -8.16 12.72 22.98
N SER A 57 -7.15 11.86 23.19
CA SER A 57 -5.82 12.04 22.62
C SER A 57 -5.82 11.81 21.10
N GLU A 58 -6.46 10.74 20.64
CA GLU A 58 -6.55 10.41 19.22
C GLU A 58 -7.30 11.49 18.44
N LEU A 59 -8.47 11.93 18.93
CA LEU A 59 -9.23 13.00 18.29
C LEU A 59 -8.42 14.31 18.24
N LYS A 60 -7.66 14.62 19.29
CA LYS A 60 -6.81 15.80 19.32
C LYS A 60 -5.72 15.73 18.26
N GLU A 61 -5.05 14.58 18.11
CA GLU A 61 -4.01 14.38 17.09
C GLU A 61 -4.58 14.51 15.66
N GLN A 62 -5.75 13.92 15.41
CA GLN A 62 -6.47 14.08 14.15
C GLN A 62 -6.73 15.56 13.85
N LEU A 63 -7.23 16.33 14.81
CA LEU A 63 -7.48 17.76 14.62
C LEU A 63 -6.16 18.55 14.43
N GLU A 64 -5.08 18.20 15.13
CA GLU A 64 -3.76 18.85 14.97
C GLU A 64 -3.21 18.66 13.55
N SER A 65 -3.49 17.52 12.91
CA SER A 65 -3.09 17.27 11.53
C SER A 65 -3.79 18.18 10.51
N LEU A 66 -4.96 18.76 10.86
CA LEU A 66 -5.82 19.57 9.98
C LEU A 66 -5.47 21.07 9.96
N THR A 67 -4.44 21.49 10.72
CA THR A 67 -4.01 22.89 10.74
C THR A 67 -3.48 23.31 9.37
N ALA A 68 -4.09 24.34 8.78
CA ALA A 68 -3.76 24.83 7.44
C ALA A 68 -2.36 25.45 7.36
N GLN A 69 -1.94 26.12 8.44
CA GLN A 69 -0.61 26.73 8.56
C GLN A 69 0.18 26.02 9.65
N LYS A 70 1.31 25.41 9.30
CA LYS A 70 2.23 24.78 10.27
C LYS A 70 3.33 25.75 10.67
N PRO A 71 3.71 25.82 11.96
CA PRO A 71 4.85 26.64 12.39
C PRO A 71 6.15 26.10 11.78
N ASN A 72 7.19 26.93 11.80
CA ASN A 72 8.55 26.52 11.44
C ASN A 72 9.06 25.34 12.28
N THR A 73 10.12 24.67 11.84
CA THR A 73 10.78 23.61 12.61
C THR A 73 11.43 24.18 13.87
N TYR A 74 11.03 23.69 15.06
CA TYR A 74 11.64 24.02 16.34
C TYR A 74 12.49 22.86 16.87
N LEU A 75 13.74 23.14 17.25
CA LEU A 75 14.58 22.22 18.01
C LEU A 75 14.11 22.20 19.48
N PHE A 76 13.82 21.01 19.99
CA PHE A 76 13.26 20.78 21.33
C PHE A 76 11.97 21.57 21.64
N GLY A 77 11.25 22.03 20.63
CA GLY A 77 10.04 22.86 20.78
C GLY A 77 10.31 24.30 21.24
N ILE A 78 11.58 24.72 21.34
CA ILE A 78 11.96 26.01 21.94
C ILE A 78 12.64 26.92 20.91
N TRP A 79 13.55 26.40 20.09
CA TRP A 79 14.40 27.21 19.22
C TRP A 79 14.19 26.94 17.72
N PRO A 80 13.71 27.91 16.92
CA PRO A 80 13.49 27.74 15.47
C PRO A 80 14.79 27.95 14.69
N TYR A 81 15.73 27.02 14.86
CA TYR A 81 17.10 27.14 14.34
C TYR A 81 17.16 27.31 12.81
N LYS A 82 16.22 26.75 12.05
CA LYS A 82 16.19 26.89 10.59
C LYS A 82 15.80 28.29 10.12
N VAL A 83 14.95 28.98 10.87
CA VAL A 83 14.61 30.39 10.64
C VAL A 83 15.78 31.27 11.04
N TRP A 84 16.48 30.92 12.12
CA TRP A 84 17.71 31.60 12.49
C TRP A 84 18.77 31.50 11.37
N LEU A 85 19.02 30.29 10.83
CA LEU A 85 19.92 30.07 9.69
C LEU A 85 19.48 30.85 8.44
N TYR A 86 18.17 30.92 8.18
CA TYR A 86 17.61 31.74 7.10
C TYR A 86 17.97 33.22 7.30
N ASN A 87 17.77 33.76 8.50
CA ASN A 87 18.04 35.16 8.80
C ASN A 87 19.51 35.56 8.66
N LEU A 88 20.46 34.63 8.88
CA LEU A 88 21.90 34.90 8.68
C LEU A 88 22.23 35.31 7.23
N ARG A 89 21.43 34.86 6.26
CA ARG A 89 21.58 35.18 4.83
C ARG A 89 20.28 35.69 4.21
N TYR A 90 19.50 36.44 4.99
CA TYR A 90 18.17 36.93 4.62
C TYR A 90 18.12 37.54 3.21
N LYS A 91 19.00 38.51 2.91
CA LYS A 91 19.03 39.19 1.60
C LYS A 91 19.23 38.24 0.42
N LYS A 92 19.97 37.14 0.61
CA LYS A 92 20.20 36.13 -0.44
C LYS A 92 18.96 35.27 -0.63
N TYR A 93 18.36 34.80 0.45
CA TYR A 93 17.22 33.89 0.39
C TYR A 93 15.89 34.58 0.05
N GLN A 94 15.79 35.89 0.27
CA GLN A 94 14.65 36.69 -0.15
C GLN A 94 14.62 36.88 -1.68
N THR A 95 15.78 37.02 -2.32
CA THR A 95 15.88 37.24 -3.78
C THR A 95 15.96 35.94 -4.58
N ASP A 96 16.64 34.92 -4.06
CA ASP A 96 16.73 33.58 -4.66
C ASP A 96 15.89 32.56 -3.86
N THR A 97 14.57 32.59 -4.07
CA THR A 97 13.63 31.62 -3.47
C THR A 97 13.82 30.21 -4.05
N SER A 98 14.55 30.07 -5.16
CA SER A 98 14.82 28.80 -5.84
C SER A 98 16.00 28.01 -5.24
N ASN A 99 16.69 28.61 -4.27
CA ASN A 99 17.91 28.08 -3.68
C ASN A 99 17.73 26.65 -3.14
N PHE A 100 18.71 25.79 -3.42
CA PHE A 100 18.70 24.40 -2.96
C PHE A 100 18.50 24.27 -1.44
N GLN A 101 19.04 25.18 -0.63
CA GLN A 101 18.91 25.11 0.84
C GLN A 101 17.48 25.38 1.33
N ILE A 102 16.69 26.16 0.58
CA ILE A 102 15.27 26.40 0.84
C ILE A 102 14.47 25.20 0.33
N LYS A 103 14.73 24.75 -0.91
CA LYS A 103 14.04 23.60 -1.52
C LYS A 103 14.25 22.29 -0.74
N SER A 104 15.45 22.07 -0.23
CA SER A 104 15.80 20.93 0.64
C SER A 104 15.35 21.09 2.09
N ARG A 105 14.74 22.21 2.48
CA ARG A 105 14.34 22.54 3.86
C ARG A 105 15.48 22.49 4.88
N THR A 106 16.70 22.76 4.43
CA THR A 106 17.88 22.98 5.30
C THR A 106 17.73 24.29 6.08
N VAL A 107 17.13 25.31 5.44
CA VAL A 107 16.70 26.56 6.06
C VAL A 107 15.22 26.79 5.78
N GLU A 108 14.56 27.62 6.58
CA GLU A 108 13.13 27.93 6.42
C GLU A 108 12.85 29.43 6.54
N PRO A 109 12.07 30.02 5.61
CA PRO A 109 11.59 31.39 5.80
C PRO A 109 10.66 31.48 7.03
N PRO A 110 10.58 32.65 7.69
CA PRO A 110 9.67 32.83 8.81
C PRO A 110 8.22 32.66 8.36
N VAL A 111 7.48 31.76 9.03
CA VAL A 111 6.04 31.58 8.79
C VAL A 111 5.29 32.67 9.55
N ILE A 112 4.80 33.66 8.81
CA ILE A 112 4.00 34.76 9.38
C ILE A 112 2.57 34.29 9.61
N LEU A 113 2.02 34.59 10.78
CA LEU A 113 0.65 34.28 11.14
C LEU A 113 -0.31 34.84 10.10
N ASP A 114 -1.11 33.95 9.50
CA ASP A 114 -2.14 34.31 8.54
C ASP A 114 -3.53 34.04 9.13
N THR A 115 -4.34 35.09 9.26
CA THR A 115 -5.70 35.00 9.81
C THR A 115 -6.64 34.21 8.90
N ALA A 116 -6.42 34.21 7.58
CA ALA A 116 -7.19 33.39 6.65
C ALA A 116 -6.91 31.89 6.89
N SER A 117 -5.65 31.55 7.19
CA SER A 117 -5.26 30.19 7.57
C SER A 117 -5.85 29.73 8.91
N ILE A 118 -6.08 30.63 9.87
CA ILE A 118 -6.81 30.32 11.12
C ILE A 118 -8.25 29.94 10.79
N LYS A 119 -8.95 30.78 10.01
CA LYS A 119 -10.32 30.50 9.57
C LYS A 119 -10.40 29.16 8.84
N LYS A 120 -9.47 28.91 7.91
CA LYS A 120 -9.43 27.65 7.16
C LYS A 120 -9.19 26.44 8.06
N THR A 121 -8.32 26.59 9.07
CA THR A 121 -8.08 25.54 10.07
C THR A 121 -9.35 25.21 10.85
N MET A 122 -10.08 26.23 11.31
CA MET A 122 -11.35 26.04 12.01
C MET A 122 -12.40 25.36 11.12
N GLU A 123 -12.51 25.77 9.86
CA GLU A 123 -13.38 25.12 8.88
C GLU A 123 -13.01 23.63 8.69
N ASN A 124 -11.73 23.32 8.49
CA ASN A 124 -11.28 21.94 8.31
C ASN A 124 -11.57 21.07 9.54
N MET A 125 -11.31 21.59 10.74
CA MET A 125 -11.64 20.91 12.00
C MET A 125 -13.14 20.73 12.17
N GLY A 126 -13.93 21.76 11.83
CA GLY A 126 -15.38 21.71 11.86
C GLY A 126 -15.93 20.65 10.91
N TYR A 127 -15.46 20.61 9.66
CA TYR A 127 -15.84 19.57 8.69
C TYR A 127 -15.47 18.16 9.17
N HIS A 128 -14.31 18.00 9.81
CA HIS A 128 -13.90 16.71 10.37
C HIS A 128 -14.82 16.25 11.49
N LEU A 129 -15.09 17.13 12.47
CA LEU A 129 -16.01 16.85 13.58
C LEU A 129 -17.42 16.57 13.06
N PHE A 130 -17.87 17.37 12.11
CA PHE A 130 -19.13 17.21 11.44
C PHE A 130 -19.25 15.83 10.77
N ASN A 131 -18.26 15.44 9.96
CA ASN A 131 -18.22 14.13 9.31
C ASN A 131 -18.11 12.96 10.31
N ALA A 132 -17.54 13.21 11.48
CA ALA A 132 -17.50 12.26 12.57
C ALA A 132 -18.80 12.22 13.40
N GLY A 133 -19.84 13.01 13.08
CA GLY A 133 -21.14 12.97 13.76
C GLY A 133 -21.25 13.91 14.97
N TYR A 134 -20.34 14.87 15.12
CA TYR A 134 -20.43 15.96 16.10
C TYR A 134 -21.09 17.19 15.44
N PHE A 135 -22.42 17.20 15.39
CA PHE A 135 -23.15 18.26 14.68
C PHE A 135 -23.21 19.59 15.44
N HIS A 136 -23.10 19.56 16.77
CA HIS A 136 -23.11 20.75 17.64
C HIS A 136 -21.72 21.08 18.18
N HIS A 137 -20.73 21.16 17.29
CA HIS A 137 -19.38 21.59 17.66
C HIS A 137 -19.25 23.11 17.62
N ASP A 138 -18.42 23.66 18.50
CA ASP A 138 -17.97 25.05 18.44
C ASP A 138 -16.45 25.12 18.48
N ILE A 139 -15.89 25.99 17.66
CA ILE A 139 -14.44 26.17 17.55
C ILE A 139 -14.15 27.66 17.61
N THR A 140 -13.42 28.09 18.63
CA THR A 140 -13.02 29.48 18.79
C THR A 140 -11.51 29.62 18.82
N PRO A 141 -10.92 30.57 18.06
CA PRO A 141 -9.50 30.83 18.11
C PRO A 141 -9.19 31.81 19.25
N SER A 142 -8.04 31.61 19.89
CA SER A 142 -7.43 32.54 20.83
C SER A 142 -5.98 32.73 20.41
N ILE A 143 -5.56 33.99 20.26
CA ILE A 143 -4.22 34.34 19.78
C ILE A 143 -3.47 34.98 20.95
N ASP A 144 -2.47 34.27 21.45
CA ASP A 144 -1.56 34.79 22.48
C ASP A 144 -0.32 35.36 21.79
N THR A 145 -0.07 36.65 21.96
CA THR A 145 1.12 37.32 21.41
C THR A 145 2.19 37.53 22.49
N ASP A 146 3.45 37.32 22.11
CA ASP A 146 4.63 37.52 22.94
C ASP A 146 5.73 38.15 22.08
N GLY A 147 5.86 39.48 22.17
CA GLY A 147 6.64 40.26 21.21
C GLY A 147 6.15 40.06 19.77
N LYS A 148 7.07 39.78 18.83
CA LYS A 148 6.77 39.49 17.42
C LYS A 148 6.43 38.01 17.15
N LYS A 149 5.97 37.28 18.16
CA LYS A 149 5.57 35.86 18.05
C LYS A 149 4.12 35.72 18.44
N ALA A 150 3.41 34.82 17.77
CA ALA A 150 2.04 34.46 18.13
C ALA A 150 1.91 32.95 18.31
N ALA A 151 1.10 32.55 19.29
CA ALA A 151 0.62 31.19 19.46
C ALA A 151 -0.90 31.19 19.27
N VAL A 152 -1.39 30.32 18.38
CA VAL A 152 -2.83 30.17 18.16
C VAL A 152 -3.32 28.97 18.94
N THR A 153 -4.26 29.19 19.86
CA THR A 153 -4.99 28.14 20.57
C THR A 153 -6.39 28.02 19.98
N TYR A 154 -6.70 26.84 19.45
CA TYR A 154 -8.05 26.49 19.00
C TYR A 154 -8.77 25.82 20.17
N ASN A 155 -9.77 26.49 20.75
CA ASN A 155 -10.65 25.91 21.75
C ASN A 155 -11.75 25.17 21.00
N VAL A 156 -11.75 23.84 21.14
CA VAL A 156 -12.67 22.96 20.42
C VAL A 156 -13.63 22.36 21.44
N GLU A 157 -14.89 22.74 21.36
CA GLU A 157 -15.99 22.11 22.07
C GLU A 157 -16.70 21.18 21.10
N THR A 158 -16.57 19.87 21.29
CA THR A 158 -17.09 18.90 20.32
C THR A 158 -18.61 18.75 20.39
N GLY A 159 -19.21 19.08 21.52
CA GLY A 159 -20.55 18.60 21.86
C GLY A 159 -20.59 17.07 21.98
N ASN A 160 -21.79 16.51 22.00
CA ASN A 160 -22.01 15.07 22.01
C ASN A 160 -22.12 14.53 20.58
N ARG A 161 -21.64 13.30 20.41
CA ARG A 161 -21.70 12.59 19.13
C ARG A 161 -23.07 11.94 18.98
N PHE A 162 -23.67 12.06 17.81
CA PHE A 162 -24.98 11.48 17.54
C PHE A 162 -24.90 9.95 17.41
N ILE A 163 -25.87 9.27 18.00
CA ILE A 163 -26.05 7.82 17.98
C ILE A 163 -27.19 7.48 17.03
N ILE A 164 -27.00 6.43 16.24
CA ILE A 164 -28.03 5.92 15.33
C ILE A 164 -29.07 5.19 16.18
N LYS A 165 -30.30 5.69 16.20
CA LYS A 165 -31.41 5.06 16.91
C LYS A 165 -32.07 3.98 16.06
N LYS A 166 -32.38 4.31 14.81
CA LYS A 166 -33.09 3.45 13.87
C LYS A 166 -32.57 3.67 12.47
N ILE A 167 -32.57 2.59 11.68
CA ILE A 167 -32.30 2.63 10.25
C ILE A 167 -33.58 2.22 9.54
N GLU A 168 -34.02 3.04 8.59
CA GLU A 168 -35.23 2.81 7.79
C GLU A 168 -34.85 2.69 6.31
N TYR A 169 -35.54 1.80 5.59
CA TYR A 169 -35.31 1.58 4.16
C TYR A 169 -36.55 2.01 3.38
N GLU A 170 -36.38 2.99 2.50
CA GLU A 170 -37.39 3.42 1.54
C GLU A 170 -36.96 2.96 0.15
N VAL A 171 -37.54 1.84 -0.30
CA VAL A 171 -37.13 1.17 -1.53
C VAL A 171 -38.40 0.84 -2.32
N PRO A 172 -38.67 1.52 -3.45
CA PRO A 172 -39.88 1.31 -4.24
C PRO A 172 -39.98 -0.10 -4.84
N ASP A 173 -38.85 -0.68 -5.25
CA ASP A 173 -38.81 -2.03 -5.83
C ASP A 173 -38.77 -3.10 -4.73
N SER A 174 -39.73 -4.03 -4.76
CA SER A 174 -39.89 -5.06 -3.73
C SER A 174 -38.76 -6.09 -3.72
N ASN A 175 -38.17 -6.40 -4.88
CA ASN A 175 -37.06 -7.35 -4.98
C ASN A 175 -35.79 -6.75 -4.36
N ILE A 176 -35.47 -5.50 -4.71
CA ILE A 176 -34.34 -4.77 -4.12
C ILE A 176 -34.55 -4.60 -2.62
N HIS A 177 -35.78 -4.26 -2.19
CA HIS A 177 -36.10 -4.12 -0.77
C HIS A 177 -35.82 -5.42 0.00
N HIS A 178 -36.30 -6.56 -0.52
CA HIS A 178 -36.07 -7.87 0.07
C HIS A 178 -34.57 -8.21 0.13
N MET A 179 -33.83 -8.03 -0.96
CA MET A 179 -32.39 -8.27 -0.99
C MET A 179 -31.62 -7.42 0.01
N LEU A 180 -32.05 -6.17 0.24
CA LEU A 180 -31.44 -5.29 1.23
C LEU A 180 -31.70 -5.79 2.64
N LEU A 181 -32.94 -6.15 2.97
CA LEU A 181 -33.32 -6.68 4.28
C LEU A 181 -32.56 -7.97 4.62
N GLU A 182 -32.40 -8.88 3.66
CA GLU A 182 -31.59 -10.10 3.83
C GLU A 182 -30.10 -9.82 4.07
N SER A 183 -29.62 -8.65 3.64
CA SER A 183 -28.20 -8.26 3.76
C SER A 183 -27.89 -7.41 4.99
N THR A 184 -28.88 -7.15 5.86
CA THR A 184 -28.76 -6.24 7.01
C THR A 184 -27.72 -6.68 8.03
N ASP A 185 -27.47 -7.98 8.20
CA ASP A 185 -26.41 -8.50 9.07
C ASP A 185 -25.00 -8.02 8.66
N ALA A 186 -24.80 -7.78 7.36
CA ALA A 186 -23.56 -7.25 6.80
C ALA A 186 -23.52 -5.71 6.75
N SER A 187 -24.57 -5.02 7.22
CA SER A 187 -24.63 -3.56 7.27
C SER A 187 -23.50 -2.98 8.12
N ILE A 188 -22.89 -1.91 7.59
CA ILE A 188 -21.85 -1.16 8.28
C ILE A 188 -22.48 -0.21 9.30
N LEU A 189 -23.66 0.32 8.99
CA LEU A 189 -24.44 1.12 9.92
C LEU A 189 -25.28 0.20 10.81
N LYS A 190 -25.23 0.42 12.12
CA LYS A 190 -26.03 -0.31 13.11
C LYS A 190 -26.70 0.65 14.07
N PRO A 191 -27.90 0.32 14.58
CA PRO A 191 -28.45 0.98 15.75
C PRO A 191 -27.47 0.93 16.92
N GLU A 192 -27.52 1.93 17.79
CA GLU A 192 -26.66 2.15 18.95
C GLU A 192 -25.20 2.50 18.64
N ASP A 193 -24.75 2.40 17.38
CA ASP A 193 -23.46 2.90 16.95
C ASP A 193 -23.48 4.42 16.72
N TYR A 194 -22.31 5.04 16.84
CA TYR A 194 -22.17 6.45 16.52
C TYR A 194 -22.23 6.71 15.02
N TYR A 195 -22.95 7.76 14.63
CA TYR A 195 -23.02 8.19 13.26
C TYR A 195 -21.68 8.75 12.73
N SER A 196 -21.44 8.54 11.44
CA SER A 196 -20.39 9.21 10.68
C SER A 196 -20.73 9.20 9.19
N ASN A 197 -20.45 10.31 8.50
CA ASN A 197 -20.58 10.41 7.05
C ASN A 197 -19.67 9.41 6.32
N THR A 198 -18.52 9.04 6.91
CA THR A 198 -17.63 8.01 6.36
C THR A 198 -18.32 6.65 6.37
N LEU A 199 -18.88 6.23 7.51
CA LEU A 199 -19.60 4.95 7.61
C LEU A 199 -20.85 4.94 6.73
N ALA A 200 -21.57 6.07 6.63
CA ALA A 200 -22.70 6.23 5.71
C ALA A 200 -22.29 6.05 4.24
N GLY A 201 -21.14 6.61 3.83
CA GLY A 201 -20.59 6.41 2.50
C GLY A 201 -20.12 4.98 2.24
N GLU A 202 -19.55 4.31 3.24
CA GLU A 202 -19.18 2.89 3.14
C GLU A 202 -20.42 2.00 3.00
N GLU A 203 -21.47 2.27 3.77
CA GLU A 203 -22.75 1.55 3.67
C GLU A 203 -23.41 1.75 2.30
N ARG A 204 -23.37 2.98 1.77
CA ARG A 204 -23.78 3.28 0.39
C ARG A 204 -23.03 2.40 -0.61
N ASN A 205 -21.71 2.33 -0.50
CA ASN A 205 -20.88 1.52 -1.39
C ASN A 205 -21.17 0.02 -1.23
N ARG A 206 -21.43 -0.46 -0.01
CA ARG A 206 -21.84 -1.83 0.26
C ARG A 206 -23.13 -2.17 -0.49
N ILE A 207 -24.15 -1.30 -0.40
CA ILE A 207 -25.43 -1.46 -1.11
C ILE A 207 -25.22 -1.49 -2.63
N VAL A 208 -24.45 -0.54 -3.18
CA VAL A 208 -24.14 -0.52 -4.63
C VAL A 208 -23.46 -1.82 -5.07
N ASN A 209 -22.48 -2.29 -4.30
CA ASN A 209 -21.80 -3.55 -4.61
C ASN A 209 -22.76 -4.74 -4.52
N LEU A 210 -23.61 -4.81 -3.49
CA LEU A 210 -24.63 -5.86 -3.36
C LEU A 210 -25.53 -5.90 -4.60
N MET A 211 -26.02 -4.77 -5.06
CA MET A 211 -26.84 -4.67 -6.26
C MET A 211 -26.04 -5.11 -7.51
N LYS A 212 -24.82 -4.62 -7.68
CA LYS A 212 -23.99 -5.03 -8.82
C LYS A 212 -23.63 -6.51 -8.82
N GLU A 213 -23.49 -7.16 -7.66
CA GLU A 213 -23.31 -8.62 -7.56
C GLU A 213 -24.57 -9.41 -7.94
N ARG A 214 -25.73 -8.76 -7.99
CA ARG A 214 -27.04 -9.35 -8.31
C ARG A 214 -27.54 -8.98 -9.71
N GLY A 215 -26.66 -8.48 -10.58
CA GLY A 215 -27.01 -8.18 -11.98
C GLY A 215 -27.45 -6.74 -12.25
N TYR A 216 -27.57 -5.87 -11.25
CA TYR A 216 -28.00 -4.48 -11.45
C TYR A 216 -26.84 -3.61 -11.96
N TYR A 217 -26.52 -3.74 -13.25
CA TYR A 217 -25.36 -3.10 -13.90
C TYR A 217 -25.35 -1.57 -13.78
N ASN A 218 -26.51 -0.94 -14.03
CA ASN A 218 -26.68 0.52 -14.00
C ASN A 218 -26.93 1.09 -12.61
N PHE A 219 -26.87 0.26 -11.56
CA PHE A 219 -27.01 0.73 -10.19
C PHE A 219 -25.71 1.39 -9.71
N THR A 220 -25.80 2.63 -9.29
CA THR A 220 -24.67 3.48 -8.90
C THR A 220 -24.87 4.10 -7.52
N ALA A 221 -23.86 4.80 -7.01
CA ALA A 221 -23.95 5.51 -5.74
C ALA A 221 -25.00 6.63 -5.72
N GLU A 222 -25.43 7.12 -6.89
CA GLU A 222 -26.49 8.14 -6.99
C GLU A 222 -27.87 7.54 -6.72
N ASN A 223 -28.03 6.22 -6.91
CA ASN A 223 -29.27 5.51 -6.62
C ASN A 223 -29.51 5.29 -5.13
N VAL A 224 -28.54 5.64 -4.26
CA VAL A 224 -28.63 5.39 -2.81
C VAL A 224 -28.38 6.70 -2.08
N ARG A 225 -29.46 7.26 -1.53
CA ARG A 225 -29.44 8.46 -0.69
C ARG A 225 -29.58 8.05 0.77
N LEU A 226 -28.85 8.74 1.64
CA LEU A 226 -29.01 8.61 3.09
C LEU A 226 -29.48 9.96 3.61
N GLU A 227 -30.57 9.97 4.36
CA GLU A 227 -31.13 11.16 5.00
C GLU A 227 -31.14 10.96 6.51
N LEU A 228 -30.87 12.03 7.24
CA LEU A 228 -30.96 12.04 8.69
C LEU A 228 -32.33 12.60 9.07
N ASP A 229 -33.22 11.73 9.52
CA ASP A 229 -34.55 12.12 9.93
C ASP A 229 -34.52 12.51 11.42
N THR A 230 -34.36 13.80 11.69
CA THR A 230 -34.62 14.41 12.99
C THR A 230 -36.02 15.03 12.94
N LEU A 231 -37.05 14.23 13.19
CA LEU A 231 -38.45 14.53 12.91
C LEU A 231 -38.95 15.94 13.36
N SER A 232 -39.74 16.55 12.46
CA SER A 232 -40.74 17.63 12.64
C SER A 232 -40.39 19.08 12.25
N SER A 233 -39.85 19.33 11.04
CA SER A 233 -40.22 20.55 10.30
C SER A 233 -40.17 20.31 8.80
N SER A 234 -41.32 20.47 8.15
CA SER A 234 -41.49 20.43 6.71
C SER A 234 -40.71 21.55 6.03
N THR A 235 -39.53 21.26 5.49
CA THR A 235 -39.01 22.08 4.40
C THR A 235 -38.29 21.20 3.39
N THR A 236 -38.96 20.97 2.27
CA THR A 236 -38.40 20.37 1.06
C THR A 236 -37.24 21.24 0.55
N TYR A 237 -36.01 20.82 0.80
CA TYR A 237 -34.85 21.33 0.06
C TYR A 237 -33.97 20.16 -0.43
N SER A 238 -34.06 20.00 -1.74
CA SER A 238 -33.26 19.25 -2.71
C SER A 238 -31.93 18.59 -2.28
N ASP A 239 -31.86 17.29 -2.60
CA ASP A 239 -30.75 16.54 -3.21
C ASP A 239 -29.47 16.19 -2.46
N ASN A 240 -29.22 16.63 -1.23
CA ASN A 240 -28.03 16.16 -0.50
C ASN A 240 -28.23 16.08 1.03
N LEU A 241 -27.46 15.20 1.69
CA LEU A 241 -27.29 15.11 3.16
C LEU A 241 -27.26 16.49 3.84
N ALA A 242 -26.68 17.49 3.17
CA ALA A 242 -26.57 18.88 3.61
C ALA A 242 -27.89 19.54 4.05
N GLY A 243 -29.04 19.20 3.47
CA GLY A 243 -30.34 19.79 3.84
C GLY A 243 -30.78 19.40 5.26
N SER A 244 -30.88 18.09 5.52
CA SER A 244 -31.19 17.55 6.86
C SER A 244 -30.21 17.99 7.95
N ILE A 245 -28.96 18.24 7.55
CA ILE A 245 -27.86 18.67 8.42
C ILE A 245 -28.03 20.12 8.91
N ILE A 246 -28.57 21.01 8.06
CA ILE A 246 -28.81 22.41 8.41
C ILE A 246 -29.88 22.50 9.50
N ASP A 247 -30.93 21.68 9.40
CA ASP A 247 -31.99 21.62 10.41
C ASP A 247 -31.42 21.15 11.76
N ILE A 248 -30.55 20.14 11.77
CA ILE A 248 -29.85 19.65 12.97
C ILE A 248 -28.97 20.75 13.59
N PHE A 249 -28.28 21.53 12.77
CA PHE A 249 -27.42 22.63 13.23
C PHE A 249 -28.22 23.80 13.83
N LEU A 250 -29.39 24.11 13.27
CA LEU A 250 -30.24 25.24 13.68
C LEU A 250 -31.11 24.95 14.91
N SER A 251 -31.41 23.68 15.20
CA SER A 251 -32.25 23.27 16.32
C SER A 251 -31.42 23.12 17.61
N ARG A 252 -31.35 24.20 18.40
CA ARG A 252 -30.56 24.31 19.64
C ARG A 252 -31.15 23.61 20.88
N SER A 253 -32.14 22.73 20.72
CA SER A 253 -32.83 22.13 21.89
C SER A 253 -33.08 20.63 21.72
N TYR A 254 -32.02 19.84 21.69
CA TYR A 254 -32.12 18.39 21.81
C TYR A 254 -31.66 17.94 23.19
N THR A 255 -32.51 17.20 23.89
CA THR A 255 -32.15 16.50 25.14
C THR A 255 -31.58 15.10 24.85
N ASN A 256 -31.79 14.55 23.65
CA ASN A 256 -31.32 13.23 23.23
C ASN A 256 -30.51 13.32 21.92
N TYR A 257 -29.26 12.86 21.93
CA TYR A 257 -28.35 12.84 20.77
C TYR A 257 -28.57 11.60 19.89
N GLU A 258 -29.82 11.36 19.51
CA GLU A 258 -30.27 10.22 18.73
C GLU A 258 -30.75 10.69 17.35
N ILE A 259 -30.34 9.99 16.29
CA ILE A 259 -30.81 10.23 14.91
C ILE A 259 -31.38 8.97 14.29
N ASN A 260 -32.40 9.13 13.45
CA ASN A 260 -32.83 8.06 12.54
C ASN A 260 -32.14 8.26 11.19
N VAL A 261 -31.65 7.17 10.61
CA VAL A 261 -31.04 7.18 9.27
C VAL A 261 -32.01 6.54 8.29
N LYS A 262 -32.47 7.28 7.31
CA LYS A 262 -33.34 6.78 6.23
C LYS A 262 -32.49 6.53 4.99
N ILE A 263 -32.42 5.28 4.56
CA ILE A 263 -31.75 4.86 3.33
C ILE A 263 -32.81 4.79 2.25
N ILE A 264 -32.72 5.71 1.30
CA ILE A 264 -33.66 5.85 0.19
C ILE A 264 -32.97 5.32 -1.06
N VAL A 265 -33.61 4.36 -1.72
CA VAL A 265 -33.12 3.80 -2.98
C VAL A 265 -34.05 4.26 -4.10
N THR A 266 -33.49 4.96 -5.08
CA THR A 266 -34.24 5.49 -6.21
C THR A 266 -33.73 4.93 -7.52
N ASP A 267 -34.64 4.69 -8.45
CA ASP A 267 -34.25 4.39 -9.82
C ASP A 267 -33.65 5.66 -10.48
N ASN A 268 -32.96 5.48 -11.60
CA ASN A 268 -32.54 6.60 -12.42
C ASN A 268 -33.69 7.08 -13.32
N GLN A 269 -33.50 8.24 -13.95
CA GLN A 269 -34.52 8.83 -14.84
C GLN A 269 -34.88 7.92 -16.02
N GLU A 270 -33.95 7.05 -16.45
CA GLU A 270 -34.14 6.11 -17.56
C GLU A 270 -34.76 4.76 -17.13
N GLN A 271 -35.06 4.57 -15.84
CA GLN A 271 -35.58 3.31 -15.26
C GLN A 271 -34.73 2.07 -15.58
N THR A 272 -33.41 2.25 -15.63
CA THR A 272 -32.45 1.17 -15.94
C THR A 272 -31.69 0.68 -14.71
N ALA A 273 -31.70 1.42 -13.59
CA ALA A 273 -30.93 1.01 -12.42
C ALA A 273 -31.55 -0.19 -11.70
N PHE A 274 -32.88 -0.38 -11.81
CA PHE A 274 -33.60 -1.51 -11.21
C PHE A 274 -33.72 -2.72 -12.16
N LYS A 275 -33.15 -2.65 -13.38
CA LYS A 275 -33.12 -3.78 -14.31
C LYS A 275 -31.92 -4.68 -14.02
N GLN A 276 -32.14 -5.99 -14.01
CA GLN A 276 -31.07 -6.98 -13.94
C GLN A 276 -30.57 -7.32 -15.34
N TYR A 277 -29.25 -7.31 -15.53
CA TYR A 277 -28.60 -7.56 -16.81
C TYR A 277 -27.89 -8.91 -16.81
N LYS A 278 -28.03 -9.64 -17.92
CA LYS A 278 -27.17 -10.78 -18.23
C LYS A 278 -26.00 -10.35 -19.09
N ILE A 279 -24.93 -11.13 -19.03
CA ILE A 279 -23.80 -10.99 -19.96
C ILE A 279 -24.25 -11.50 -21.33
N GLY A 280 -24.12 -10.65 -22.35
CA GLY A 280 -24.30 -11.00 -23.75
C GLY A 280 -23.01 -11.58 -24.35
N ASN A 281 -22.62 -11.05 -25.51
CA ASN A 281 -21.42 -11.46 -26.22
C ASN A 281 -20.15 -11.05 -25.45
N VAL A 282 -19.17 -11.94 -25.34
CA VAL A 282 -17.85 -11.63 -24.76
C VAL A 282 -16.79 -11.71 -25.86
N ILE A 283 -16.26 -10.55 -26.23
CA ILE A 283 -15.29 -10.42 -27.32
C ILE A 283 -13.96 -9.93 -26.76
N VAL A 284 -12.89 -10.65 -27.06
CA VAL A 284 -11.52 -10.36 -26.64
C VAL A 284 -10.73 -9.91 -27.86
N TYR A 285 -10.28 -8.66 -27.87
CA TYR A 285 -9.36 -8.15 -28.87
C TYR A 285 -7.93 -8.21 -28.34
N MET A 286 -7.10 -8.96 -29.04
CA MET A 286 -5.67 -9.02 -28.80
C MET A 286 -4.92 -8.09 -29.74
N ASN A 287 -3.86 -7.47 -29.20
CA ASN A 287 -2.90 -6.68 -29.97
C ASN A 287 -3.45 -5.32 -30.46
N MET A 288 -4.41 -4.77 -29.72
CA MET A 288 -4.95 -3.45 -30.05
C MET A 288 -3.89 -2.38 -29.78
N THR A 289 -3.48 -1.69 -30.86
CA THR A 289 -2.86 -0.37 -30.78
C THR A 289 -3.97 0.67 -30.57
N ASP A 290 -3.74 1.72 -29.77
CA ASP A 290 -4.72 2.75 -29.32
C ASP A 290 -5.49 3.48 -30.47
N THR A 291 -5.30 3.08 -31.74
CA THR A 291 -5.83 3.71 -32.95
C THR A 291 -7.18 3.16 -33.42
N MET A 292 -7.67 2.04 -32.88
CA MET A 292 -8.98 1.51 -33.28
C MET A 292 -10.13 2.28 -32.63
N ARG A 293 -10.94 2.94 -33.47
CA ARG A 293 -12.13 3.68 -33.02
C ARG A 293 -13.14 2.71 -32.42
N LEU A 294 -13.44 2.91 -31.13
CA LEU A 294 -14.37 2.11 -30.32
C LEU A 294 -15.73 1.82 -31.01
N GLY A 295 -16.22 2.75 -31.83
CA GLY A 295 -17.49 2.63 -32.56
C GLY A 295 -17.55 1.48 -33.58
N SER A 296 -16.44 1.12 -34.24
CA SER A 296 -16.44 0.01 -35.21
C SER A 296 -16.44 -1.37 -34.54
N LEU A 297 -15.99 -1.46 -33.29
CA LEU A 297 -15.97 -2.69 -32.50
C LEU A 297 -17.37 -3.00 -31.95
N TYR A 298 -18.08 -1.97 -31.48
CA TYR A 298 -19.47 -2.11 -31.03
C TYR A 298 -20.42 -2.48 -32.17
N GLN A 299 -20.21 -1.95 -33.38
CA GLN A 299 -21.06 -2.28 -34.53
C GLN A 299 -20.94 -3.76 -34.94
N ARG A 300 -19.75 -4.39 -34.76
CA ARG A 300 -19.57 -5.83 -34.97
C ARG A 300 -20.12 -6.66 -33.81
N ALA A 301 -19.92 -6.21 -32.57
CA ALA A 301 -20.41 -6.92 -31.38
C ALA A 301 -21.95 -7.06 -31.32
N ASN A 302 -22.67 -6.10 -31.91
CA ASN A 302 -24.13 -6.09 -31.97
C ASN A 302 -24.71 -6.84 -33.20
N GLN A 303 -23.89 -7.33 -34.14
CA GLN A 303 -24.36 -8.00 -35.37
C GLN A 303 -24.32 -9.53 -35.32
N ASP A 304 -23.51 -10.12 -34.43
CA ASP A 304 -23.34 -11.57 -34.38
C ASP A 304 -24.06 -12.17 -33.15
N GLU A 305 -25.05 -13.04 -33.40
CA GLU A 305 -25.73 -13.84 -32.37
C GLU A 305 -24.86 -15.06 -32.04
N ILE A 306 -23.87 -14.90 -31.16
CA ILE A 306 -23.02 -16.01 -30.68
C ILE A 306 -23.36 -16.28 -29.22
N LEU A 307 -24.20 -17.29 -28.99
CA LEU A 307 -24.87 -17.47 -27.70
C LEU A 307 -24.10 -18.27 -26.64
N ASP A 308 -22.92 -18.87 -26.91
CA ASP A 308 -22.32 -19.79 -25.93
C ASP A 308 -20.79 -19.75 -25.75
N ASP A 309 -20.04 -18.89 -26.45
CA ASP A 309 -18.57 -18.93 -26.38
C ASP A 309 -17.88 -17.57 -26.39
N ILE A 310 -16.66 -17.50 -25.81
CA ILE A 310 -15.83 -16.28 -25.84
C ILE A 310 -15.18 -16.16 -27.23
N GLN A 311 -15.46 -15.06 -27.93
CA GLN A 311 -14.81 -14.76 -29.20
C GLN A 311 -13.45 -14.11 -28.96
N ILE A 312 -12.37 -14.69 -29.47
CA ILE A 312 -11.02 -14.09 -29.38
C ILE A 312 -10.55 -13.71 -30.78
N ILE A 313 -10.32 -12.41 -30.98
CA ILE A 313 -9.87 -11.80 -32.22
C ILE A 313 -8.40 -11.42 -32.06
N TYR A 314 -7.56 -11.96 -32.93
CA TYR A 314 -6.13 -11.67 -32.96
C TYR A 314 -5.80 -10.73 -34.12
N GLU A 315 -5.20 -9.59 -33.82
CA GLU A 315 -4.60 -8.74 -34.83
C GLU A 315 -3.12 -9.11 -35.00
N GLY A 316 -2.84 -9.93 -36.00
CA GLY A 316 -1.52 -10.49 -36.25
C GLY A 316 -1.27 -11.77 -35.45
N ASP A 317 -0.09 -11.87 -34.82
CA ASP A 317 0.32 -13.08 -34.14
C ASP A 317 -0.51 -13.37 -32.89
N ALA A 318 -0.94 -14.63 -32.76
CA ALA A 318 -1.52 -15.15 -31.52
C ALA A 318 -0.47 -15.16 -30.40
N TYR A 319 -0.31 -14.00 -29.74
CA TYR A 319 0.71 -13.80 -28.72
C TYR A 319 0.47 -14.75 -27.55
N VAL A 320 -0.74 -14.82 -27.01
CA VAL A 320 -1.14 -15.74 -25.92
C VAL A 320 -2.17 -16.74 -26.45
N GLY A 321 -2.03 -18.01 -26.10
CA GLY A 321 -2.98 -19.04 -26.53
C GLY A 321 -4.40 -18.87 -25.97
N LYS A 322 -5.41 -19.17 -26.80
CA LYS A 322 -6.86 -19.11 -26.47
C LYS A 322 -7.19 -19.80 -25.13
N ASN A 323 -6.71 -21.03 -24.95
CA ASN A 323 -6.97 -21.83 -23.74
C ASN A 323 -6.52 -21.17 -22.44
N ILE A 324 -5.52 -20.28 -22.48
CA ILE A 324 -5.05 -19.55 -21.29
C ILE A 324 -6.02 -18.43 -20.97
N LEU A 325 -6.43 -17.67 -21.99
CA LEU A 325 -7.35 -16.55 -21.84
C LEU A 325 -8.73 -17.02 -21.35
N GLU A 326 -9.27 -18.09 -21.92
CA GLU A 326 -10.57 -18.63 -21.52
C GLU A 326 -10.63 -19.09 -20.06
N ARG A 327 -9.51 -19.61 -19.54
CA ARG A 327 -9.37 -19.97 -18.11
C ARG A 327 -9.27 -18.76 -17.20
N LYS A 328 -8.77 -17.63 -17.71
CA LYS A 328 -8.54 -16.40 -16.95
C LYS A 328 -9.70 -15.40 -17.02
N ILE A 329 -10.59 -15.56 -18.00
CA ILE A 329 -11.79 -14.75 -18.16
C ILE A 329 -12.96 -15.43 -17.43
N LEU A 330 -13.38 -14.82 -16.32
CA LEU A 330 -14.51 -15.30 -15.52
C LEU A 330 -15.85 -14.76 -16.01
N ILE A 331 -15.85 -13.68 -16.80
CA ILE A 331 -17.05 -13.16 -17.44
C ILE A 331 -17.45 -14.10 -18.59
N LYS A 332 -18.57 -14.81 -18.44
CA LYS A 332 -19.10 -15.75 -19.44
C LYS A 332 -20.44 -15.28 -20.01
N PRO A 333 -20.74 -15.57 -21.29
CA PRO A 333 -22.09 -15.35 -21.84
C PRO A 333 -23.18 -16.00 -20.99
N ASN A 334 -24.38 -15.42 -21.01
CA ASN A 334 -25.61 -15.89 -20.35
C ASN A 334 -25.61 -15.92 -18.80
N GLN A 335 -24.49 -15.62 -18.13
CA GLN A 335 -24.49 -15.46 -16.68
C GLN A 335 -25.00 -14.07 -16.28
N MET A 336 -25.49 -13.93 -15.05
CA MET A 336 -25.85 -12.61 -14.52
C MET A 336 -24.62 -11.71 -14.40
N TYR A 337 -24.78 -10.41 -14.68
CA TYR A 337 -23.71 -9.45 -14.45
C TYR A 337 -23.28 -9.46 -12.97
N SER A 338 -21.97 -9.40 -12.75
CA SER A 338 -21.38 -9.27 -11.43
C SER A 338 -20.14 -8.39 -11.50
N GLN A 339 -20.04 -7.41 -10.58
CA GLN A 339 -18.84 -6.59 -10.45
C GLN A 339 -17.62 -7.44 -10.01
N SER A 340 -17.81 -8.48 -9.20
CA SER A 340 -16.71 -9.35 -8.77
C SER A 340 -16.09 -10.13 -9.93
N ASP A 341 -16.87 -10.55 -10.92
CA ASP A 341 -16.34 -11.21 -12.13
C ASP A 341 -15.53 -10.25 -13.01
N TYR A 342 -15.95 -8.99 -13.12
CA TYR A 342 -15.16 -7.93 -13.76
C TYR A 342 -13.81 -7.74 -13.07
N ASP A 343 -13.86 -7.48 -11.77
CA ASP A 343 -12.70 -7.22 -10.93
C ASP A 343 -11.70 -8.40 -10.96
N ARG A 344 -12.22 -9.63 -10.89
CA ARG A 344 -11.40 -10.85 -10.92
C ARG A 344 -10.83 -11.10 -12.31
N THR A 345 -11.59 -10.89 -13.37
CA THR A 345 -11.10 -11.05 -14.75
C THR A 345 -9.96 -10.07 -15.05
N ILE A 346 -10.11 -8.78 -14.70
CA ILE A 346 -9.03 -7.80 -14.84
C ILE A 346 -7.79 -8.27 -14.09
N ARG A 347 -7.94 -8.63 -12.81
CA ARG A 347 -6.79 -9.09 -12.01
C ARG A 347 -6.14 -10.34 -12.61
N GLN A 348 -6.91 -11.35 -13.02
CA GLN A 348 -6.38 -12.60 -13.58
C GLN A 348 -5.62 -12.39 -14.89
N LEU A 349 -6.07 -11.46 -15.74
CA LEU A 349 -5.40 -11.12 -16.99
C LEU A 349 -4.15 -10.26 -16.75
N THR A 350 -4.21 -9.29 -15.85
CA THR A 350 -3.03 -8.49 -15.45
C THR A 350 -1.95 -9.37 -14.81
N ASP A 351 -2.36 -10.38 -14.03
CA ASP A 351 -1.47 -11.33 -13.36
C ASP A 351 -0.71 -12.27 -14.31
N LEU A 352 -1.08 -12.31 -15.59
CA LEU A 352 -0.28 -13.00 -16.61
C LEU A 352 1.02 -12.24 -16.95
N PHE A 353 1.14 -10.96 -16.59
CA PHE A 353 2.30 -10.07 -16.86
C PHE A 353 2.72 -9.91 -18.33
N VAL A 354 1.99 -10.51 -19.25
CA VAL A 354 2.21 -10.40 -20.70
C VAL A 354 1.35 -9.31 -21.33
N PHE A 355 0.56 -8.60 -20.54
CA PHE A 355 -0.25 -7.46 -20.98
C PHE A 355 0.15 -6.21 -20.23
N GLN A 356 0.47 -5.15 -20.96
CA GLN A 356 0.68 -3.82 -20.38
C GLN A 356 -0.64 -3.19 -19.95
N TYR A 357 -1.70 -3.40 -20.74
CA TYR A 357 -3.03 -2.89 -20.47
C TYR A 357 -4.08 -3.98 -20.65
N VAL A 358 -4.97 -4.08 -19.67
CA VAL A 358 -6.20 -4.87 -19.72
C VAL A 358 -7.35 -3.88 -19.49
N ARG A 359 -8.21 -3.70 -20.49
CA ARG A 359 -9.39 -2.84 -20.39
C ARG A 359 -10.63 -3.69 -20.68
N ILE A 360 -11.60 -3.66 -19.78
CA ILE A 360 -12.91 -4.28 -20.01
C ILE A 360 -13.93 -3.15 -20.16
N ARG A 361 -14.76 -3.25 -21.20
CA ARG A 361 -15.85 -2.32 -21.50
C ARG A 361 -17.15 -3.11 -21.61
N TYR A 362 -18.20 -2.55 -21.05
CA TYR A 362 -19.56 -3.04 -21.22
C TYR A 362 -20.28 -2.14 -22.21
N ALA A 363 -21.09 -2.74 -23.07
CA ALA A 363 -22.04 -2.05 -23.93
C ALA A 363 -23.38 -2.75 -23.86
N GLU A 364 -24.43 -1.98 -23.64
CA GLU A 364 -25.79 -2.49 -23.63
C GLU A 364 -26.19 -2.85 -25.07
N SER A 365 -26.80 -4.02 -25.25
CA SER A 365 -27.27 -4.46 -26.56
C SER A 365 -28.56 -3.74 -26.96
N ASP A 366 -29.53 -3.69 -26.04
CA ASP A 366 -30.81 -3.00 -26.16
C ASP A 366 -31.35 -2.68 -24.75
N ARG A 367 -31.77 -1.43 -24.53
CA ARG A 367 -32.26 -0.92 -23.24
C ARG A 367 -33.74 -1.23 -23.00
N GLU A 368 -34.49 -1.46 -24.07
CA GLU A 368 -35.94 -1.67 -24.05
C GLU A 368 -36.32 -3.16 -24.13
N ALA A 369 -35.36 -4.05 -24.34
CA ALA A 369 -35.58 -5.50 -24.36
C ALA A 369 -36.08 -6.05 -23.02
N GLU A 370 -36.96 -7.06 -23.08
CA GLU A 370 -37.47 -7.78 -21.90
C GLU A 370 -36.37 -8.56 -21.14
N ASP A 371 -35.32 -9.00 -21.83
CA ASP A 371 -34.11 -9.64 -21.26
C ASP A 371 -32.88 -8.78 -21.56
N PRO A 372 -32.63 -7.69 -20.80
CA PRO A 372 -31.57 -6.75 -21.12
C PRO A 372 -30.19 -7.38 -20.91
N ARG A 373 -29.29 -7.14 -21.86
CA ARG A 373 -27.95 -7.72 -21.90
C ARG A 373 -26.87 -6.67 -22.01
N VAL A 374 -25.71 -6.97 -21.41
CA VAL A 374 -24.47 -6.21 -21.58
C VAL A 374 -23.44 -7.05 -22.31
N ASN A 375 -23.10 -6.62 -23.51
CA ASN A 375 -21.98 -7.13 -24.28
C ASN A 375 -20.66 -6.65 -23.66
N VAL A 376 -19.64 -7.49 -23.72
CA VAL A 376 -18.37 -7.30 -23.03
C VAL A 376 -17.25 -7.28 -24.05
N ILE A 377 -16.48 -6.20 -24.05
CA ILE A 377 -15.30 -6.05 -24.89
C ILE A 377 -14.08 -6.00 -23.99
N ILE A 378 -13.22 -7.01 -24.10
CA ILE A 378 -11.95 -7.12 -23.40
C ILE A 378 -10.83 -6.75 -24.37
N LEU A 379 -10.11 -5.68 -24.06
CA LEU A 379 -8.99 -5.17 -24.85
C LEU A 379 -7.68 -5.55 -24.15
N LEU A 380 -6.85 -6.31 -24.84
CA LEU A 380 -5.56 -6.80 -24.36
C LEU A 380 -4.43 -6.21 -25.20
N SER A 381 -3.61 -5.37 -24.58
CA SER A 381 -2.40 -4.81 -25.18
C SER A 381 -1.18 -5.54 -24.64
N PRO A 382 -0.45 -6.31 -25.47
CA PRO A 382 0.75 -7.03 -25.05
C PRO A 382 1.81 -6.12 -24.43
N SER A 383 2.54 -6.65 -23.45
CA SER A 383 3.73 -6.01 -22.92
C SER A 383 4.90 -6.18 -23.91
N LYS A 384 5.97 -5.40 -23.71
CA LYS A 384 7.18 -5.54 -24.52
C LYS A 384 7.72 -6.96 -24.35
N LYS A 385 8.11 -7.59 -25.46
CA LYS A 385 8.64 -8.97 -25.47
C LYS A 385 9.87 -9.13 -24.57
N PHE A 386 10.72 -8.12 -24.54
CA PHE A 386 11.90 -8.08 -23.68
C PHE A 386 11.87 -6.84 -22.80
N GLU A 387 12.14 -7.05 -21.51
CA GLU A 387 12.39 -5.99 -20.55
C GLU A 387 13.82 -6.12 -20.04
N TYR A 388 14.51 -4.99 -19.95
CA TYR A 388 15.89 -4.90 -19.48
C TYR A 388 15.90 -4.09 -18.19
N ASN A 389 16.50 -4.66 -17.14
CA ASN A 389 16.69 -3.99 -15.87
C ASN A 389 18.19 -3.91 -15.58
N PHE A 390 18.65 -2.74 -15.17
CA PHE A 390 20.01 -2.50 -14.73
C PHE A 390 19.94 -1.83 -13.36
N ASN A 391 20.51 -2.48 -12.36
CA ASN A 391 20.60 -1.99 -11.00
C ASN A 391 22.06 -1.92 -10.56
N THR A 392 22.43 -0.83 -9.90
CA THR A 392 23.76 -0.63 -9.34
C THR A 392 23.62 -0.25 -7.88
N GLU A 393 24.34 -0.96 -7.02
CA GLU A 393 24.33 -0.76 -5.58
C GLU A 393 25.74 -0.41 -5.12
N VAL A 394 25.84 0.62 -4.28
CA VAL A 394 27.08 0.99 -3.61
C VAL A 394 26.87 0.85 -2.12
N SER A 395 27.76 0.13 -1.46
CA SER A 395 27.65 -0.20 -0.05
C SER A 395 28.98 0.00 0.68
N GLY A 396 28.90 0.06 2.00
CA GLY A 396 30.05 0.12 2.90
C GLY A 396 29.61 -0.33 4.30
N GLY A 397 30.53 -0.81 5.11
CA GLY A 397 30.23 -1.28 6.46
C GLY A 397 31.47 -1.54 7.30
N ASP A 398 31.28 -2.23 8.41
CA ASP A 398 32.37 -2.47 9.37
C ASP A 398 33.46 -3.41 8.83
N ILE A 399 33.10 -4.31 7.90
CA ILE A 399 34.00 -5.34 7.37
C ILE A 399 34.63 -4.92 6.03
N TYR A 400 34.08 -3.92 5.32
CA TYR A 400 34.63 -3.41 4.07
C TYR A 400 34.28 -1.92 3.89
N ILE A 401 35.21 -1.12 3.38
CA ILE A 401 35.05 0.34 3.32
C ILE A 401 34.20 0.78 2.12
N PHE A 402 34.25 0.02 1.03
CA PHE A 402 33.55 0.36 -0.21
C PHE A 402 33.27 -0.91 -1.01
N GLY A 403 32.03 -1.09 -1.42
CA GLY A 403 31.58 -2.15 -2.31
C GLY A 403 30.69 -1.58 -3.39
N THR A 404 30.77 -2.17 -4.58
CA THR A 404 29.83 -1.91 -5.67
C THR A 404 29.34 -3.25 -6.22
N ASN A 405 28.05 -3.33 -6.51
CA ASN A 405 27.42 -4.49 -7.11
C ASN A 405 26.51 -4.06 -8.25
N ILE A 406 26.73 -4.64 -9.42
CA ILE A 406 25.96 -4.41 -10.64
C ILE A 406 25.11 -5.65 -10.88
N ASN A 407 23.79 -5.46 -11.02
CA ASN A 407 22.83 -6.50 -11.35
C ASN A 407 22.12 -6.13 -12.65
N THR A 408 22.25 -6.94 -13.68
CA THR A 408 21.53 -6.81 -14.96
C THR A 408 20.56 -7.96 -15.09
N SER A 409 19.30 -7.70 -15.43
CA SER A 409 18.33 -8.76 -15.77
C SER A 409 17.62 -8.51 -17.08
N ILE A 410 17.42 -9.59 -17.85
CA ILE A 410 16.61 -9.62 -19.06
C ILE A 410 15.39 -10.49 -18.78
N THR A 411 14.20 -9.91 -18.88
CA THR A 411 12.93 -10.64 -18.80
C THR A 411 12.42 -10.85 -20.22
N TYR A 412 12.32 -12.11 -20.65
CA TYR A 412 11.60 -12.50 -21.84
C TYR A 412 10.16 -12.83 -21.46
N ASN A 413 9.26 -11.90 -21.77
CA ASN A 413 7.83 -12.06 -21.61
C ASN A 413 7.25 -12.99 -22.68
N ASN A 414 6.43 -13.94 -22.22
CA ASN A 414 5.66 -14.86 -23.05
C ASN A 414 6.51 -15.85 -23.87
N ILE A 415 7.53 -16.43 -23.26
CA ILE A 415 8.28 -17.52 -23.89
C ILE A 415 7.31 -18.70 -24.18
N PHE A 416 7.42 -19.29 -25.37
CA PHE A 416 6.52 -20.36 -25.86
C PHE A 416 5.03 -19.96 -26.01
N LYS A 417 4.70 -18.66 -26.12
CA LYS A 417 3.32 -18.16 -26.34
C LYS A 417 2.30 -18.58 -25.27
N SER A 418 2.80 -19.00 -24.10
CA SER A 418 2.01 -19.60 -23.01
C SER A 418 1.93 -18.71 -21.77
N ALA A 419 2.16 -17.41 -21.94
CA ALA A 419 2.29 -16.42 -20.88
C ALA A 419 3.39 -16.73 -19.84
N ASN A 420 4.40 -17.52 -20.23
CA ASN A 420 5.54 -17.84 -19.39
C ASN A 420 6.54 -16.69 -19.41
N GLN A 421 7.16 -16.38 -18.28
CA GLN A 421 8.24 -15.38 -18.18
C GLN A 421 9.56 -16.07 -17.87
N LEU A 422 10.58 -15.83 -18.70
CA LEU A 422 11.95 -16.24 -18.41
C LEU A 422 12.76 -15.01 -17.99
N ILE A 423 13.28 -15.01 -16.78
CA ILE A 423 14.11 -13.94 -16.23
C ILE A 423 15.53 -14.47 -16.12
N LEU A 424 16.46 -13.85 -16.83
CA LEU A 424 17.90 -14.13 -16.78
C LEU A 424 18.57 -12.96 -16.06
N THR A 425 19.29 -13.24 -14.98
CA THR A 425 19.96 -12.22 -14.15
C THR A 425 21.46 -12.51 -14.08
N GLY A 426 22.27 -11.53 -14.47
CA GLY A 426 23.71 -11.52 -14.25
C GLY A 426 24.07 -10.50 -13.17
N SER A 427 24.95 -10.86 -12.24
CA SER A 427 25.43 -9.98 -11.18
C SER A 427 26.95 -9.99 -11.10
N ALA A 428 27.56 -8.84 -10.87
CA ALA A 428 28.99 -8.70 -10.67
C ALA A 428 29.27 -7.64 -9.60
N GLY A 429 30.08 -7.97 -8.61
CA GLY A 429 30.38 -7.08 -7.50
C GLY A 429 31.85 -7.12 -7.12
N ILE A 430 32.35 -5.99 -6.65
CA ILE A 430 33.70 -5.84 -6.11
C ILE A 430 33.61 -5.06 -4.81
N ALA A 431 34.38 -5.48 -3.81
CA ALA A 431 34.48 -4.80 -2.54
C ALA A 431 35.94 -4.63 -2.15
N PHE A 432 36.21 -3.56 -1.41
CA PHE A 432 37.51 -3.16 -0.95
C PHE A 432 37.49 -2.96 0.56
N GLU A 433 38.60 -3.30 1.20
CA GLU A 433 38.84 -3.05 2.61
C GLU A 433 40.04 -2.11 2.79
N ASN A 434 40.12 -1.51 3.97
CA ASN A 434 41.26 -0.70 4.35
C ASN A 434 42.23 -1.58 5.15
N SER A 435 43.40 -1.85 4.57
CA SER A 435 44.47 -2.58 5.24
C SER A 435 45.01 -1.80 6.45
N GLU A 436 45.64 -2.48 7.40
CA GLU A 436 46.30 -1.88 8.57
C GLU A 436 47.27 -0.75 8.20
N ASN A 437 47.89 -0.83 7.01
CA ASN A 437 48.78 0.19 6.45
C ASN A 437 48.06 1.35 5.73
N ARG A 438 46.76 1.53 5.94
CA ARG A 438 45.89 2.52 5.26
C ARG A 438 45.92 2.43 3.73
N LYS A 439 46.14 1.23 3.20
CA LYS A 439 46.10 0.94 1.76
C LYS A 439 44.77 0.28 1.42
N LEU A 440 44.13 0.78 0.36
CA LEU A 440 42.96 0.13 -0.21
C LEU A 440 43.37 -1.21 -0.81
N GLN A 441 42.75 -2.30 -0.35
CA GLN A 441 43.00 -3.64 -0.84
C GLN A 441 41.69 -4.28 -1.29
N LEU A 442 41.79 -5.17 -2.28
CA LEU A 442 40.64 -5.95 -2.74
C LEU A 442 40.21 -6.89 -1.61
N PHE A 443 38.92 -6.86 -1.29
CA PHE A 443 38.32 -7.67 -0.24
C PHE A 443 37.58 -8.88 -0.81
N SER A 444 36.73 -8.64 -1.81
CA SER A 444 36.01 -9.73 -2.47
C SER A 444 35.55 -9.35 -3.87
N GLN A 445 35.40 -10.36 -4.72
CA GLN A 445 34.75 -10.27 -6.01
C GLN A 445 33.60 -11.28 -6.05
N THR A 446 32.45 -10.88 -6.56
CA THR A 446 31.27 -11.75 -6.67
C THR A 446 30.76 -11.78 -8.10
N PHE A 447 30.41 -12.95 -8.60
CA PHE A 447 29.79 -13.13 -9.90
C PHE A 447 28.60 -14.06 -9.78
N GLY A 448 27.48 -13.73 -10.41
CA GLY A 448 26.26 -14.53 -10.36
C GLY A 448 25.58 -14.62 -11.71
N ALA A 449 25.06 -15.79 -12.04
CA ALA A 449 24.22 -16.04 -13.21
C ALA A 449 23.03 -16.87 -12.77
N ASN A 450 21.84 -16.29 -12.85
CA ASN A 450 20.60 -16.87 -12.35
C ASN A 450 19.53 -16.87 -13.45
N ALA A 451 18.77 -17.95 -13.55
CA ALA A 451 17.65 -18.10 -14.45
C ALA A 451 16.40 -18.44 -13.64
N ARG A 452 15.27 -17.82 -13.98
CA ARG A 452 13.97 -18.08 -13.36
C ARG A 452 12.90 -18.17 -14.44
N LEU A 453 12.26 -19.32 -14.57
CA LEU A 453 11.10 -19.52 -15.43
C LEU A 453 9.83 -19.50 -14.56
N GLN A 454 8.94 -18.55 -14.84
CA GLN A 454 7.64 -18.44 -14.20
C GLN A 454 6.55 -18.89 -15.18
N VAL A 455 5.75 -19.86 -14.75
CA VAL A 455 4.64 -20.43 -15.52
C VAL A 455 3.33 -20.10 -14.80
N PRO A 456 2.35 -19.46 -15.47
CA PRO A 456 1.02 -19.27 -14.90
C PRO A 456 0.32 -20.62 -14.70
N GLY A 457 -0.12 -20.91 -13.49
CA GLY A 457 -0.69 -22.21 -13.12
C GLY A 457 0.25 -23.10 -12.31
N LEU A 458 -0.27 -24.25 -11.87
CA LEU A 458 0.52 -25.29 -11.22
C LEU A 458 0.90 -26.35 -12.26
N LEU A 459 2.20 -26.52 -12.53
CA LEU A 459 2.68 -27.66 -13.32
C LEU A 459 2.45 -28.94 -12.50
N PHE A 460 1.99 -30.01 -13.14
CA PHE A 460 1.76 -31.33 -12.54
C PHE A 460 0.61 -31.44 -11.51
N PHE A 461 -0.11 -30.35 -11.20
CA PHE A 461 -1.28 -30.35 -10.31
C PHE A 461 -2.47 -29.61 -10.93
N ASN A 462 -3.67 -29.98 -10.52
CA ASN A 462 -4.87 -29.26 -10.93
C ASN A 462 -5.01 -27.95 -10.12
N PRO A 463 -4.96 -26.76 -10.76
CA PRO A 463 -5.07 -25.48 -10.05
C PRO A 463 -6.43 -25.29 -9.36
N TYR A 464 -7.48 -26.02 -9.76
CA TYR A 464 -8.80 -25.93 -9.12
C TYR A 464 -8.83 -26.45 -7.68
N LEU A 465 -7.79 -27.16 -7.22
CA LEU A 465 -7.65 -27.61 -5.82
C LEU A 465 -7.64 -26.44 -4.82
N PHE A 466 -7.26 -25.24 -5.25
CA PHE A 466 -7.13 -24.06 -4.38
C PHE A 466 -8.29 -23.05 -4.54
N GLY A 467 -9.28 -23.37 -5.39
CA GLY A 467 -10.44 -22.53 -5.68
C GLY A 467 -10.26 -21.61 -6.89
N LYS A 468 -11.37 -21.18 -7.50
CA LYS A 468 -11.37 -20.38 -8.76
C LYS A 468 -10.75 -18.98 -8.62
N ASN A 469 -10.61 -18.49 -7.38
CA ASN A 469 -10.17 -17.13 -7.10
C ASN A 469 -8.69 -17.03 -6.69
N THR A 470 -7.93 -18.12 -6.75
CA THR A 470 -6.51 -18.11 -6.40
C THR A 470 -5.60 -17.87 -7.60
N TYR A 471 -4.53 -17.13 -7.38
CA TYR A 471 -3.45 -16.93 -8.32
C TYR A 471 -2.38 -17.98 -8.09
N THR A 472 -2.34 -18.96 -8.99
CA THR A 472 -1.38 -20.05 -8.92
C THR A 472 -0.26 -19.84 -9.92
N ARG A 473 0.99 -20.08 -9.51
CA ARG A 473 2.17 -20.03 -10.38
C ARG A 473 3.14 -21.14 -10.04
N THR A 474 3.90 -21.55 -11.03
CA THR A 474 5.05 -22.43 -10.87
C THR A 474 6.31 -21.67 -11.20
N ILE A 475 7.25 -21.65 -10.27
CA ILE A 475 8.54 -20.98 -10.40
C ILE A 475 9.62 -22.05 -10.42
N LEU A 476 10.33 -22.14 -11.53
CA LEU A 476 11.55 -22.92 -11.66
C LEU A 476 12.71 -21.93 -11.60
N SER A 477 13.65 -22.15 -10.69
CA SER A 477 14.83 -21.30 -10.56
C SER A 477 16.10 -22.13 -10.57
N GLY A 478 17.16 -21.59 -11.16
CA GLY A 478 18.50 -22.13 -11.10
C GLY A 478 19.53 -21.01 -11.07
N GLY A 479 20.63 -21.21 -10.37
CA GLY A 479 21.61 -20.15 -10.13
C GLY A 479 23.01 -20.69 -9.90
N LEU A 480 23.99 -19.97 -10.43
CA LEU A 480 25.41 -20.18 -10.20
C LEU A 480 25.98 -18.87 -9.64
N ASN A 481 26.46 -18.91 -8.40
CA ASN A 481 27.03 -17.74 -7.73
C ASN A 481 28.44 -18.09 -7.23
N TYR A 482 29.39 -17.21 -7.53
CA TYR A 482 30.80 -17.34 -7.20
C TYR A 482 31.20 -16.13 -6.36
N MET A 483 31.98 -16.39 -5.31
CA MET A 483 32.62 -15.35 -4.53
C MET A 483 34.10 -15.70 -4.35
N ASP A 484 34.96 -14.83 -4.85
CA ASP A 484 36.36 -14.79 -4.51
C ASP A 484 36.53 -13.92 -3.28
N ARG A 485 36.93 -14.54 -2.17
CA ARG A 485 37.36 -13.85 -0.97
C ARG A 485 38.87 -13.68 -1.06
N ALA A 486 39.31 -12.47 -1.41
CA ALA A 486 40.72 -12.19 -1.69
C ALA A 486 41.62 -12.70 -0.55
N HIS A 487 42.67 -13.44 -0.92
CA HIS A 487 43.64 -14.06 0.00
C HIS A 487 43.13 -15.19 0.92
N PHE A 488 41.85 -15.58 0.83
CA PHE A 488 41.28 -16.62 1.70
C PHE A 488 40.78 -17.84 0.93
N PHE A 489 39.78 -17.70 0.06
CA PHE A 489 39.12 -18.83 -0.59
C PHE A 489 38.23 -18.42 -1.76
N PHE A 490 37.89 -19.39 -2.61
CA PHE A 490 36.77 -19.31 -3.55
C PHE A 490 35.57 -20.07 -3.00
N LEU A 491 34.40 -19.42 -3.01
CA LEU A 491 33.12 -20.02 -2.67
C LEU A 491 32.26 -20.13 -3.93
N ARG A 492 31.77 -21.34 -4.22
CA ARG A 492 30.82 -21.61 -5.29
C ARG A 492 29.50 -22.07 -4.69
N ASN A 493 28.41 -21.42 -5.09
CA ASN A 493 27.05 -21.76 -4.74
C ASN A 493 26.27 -22.11 -6.02
N ILE A 494 25.78 -23.34 -6.11
CA ILE A 494 24.90 -23.81 -7.19
C ILE A 494 23.55 -24.09 -6.57
N ASN A 495 22.50 -23.44 -7.05
CA ASN A 495 21.15 -23.68 -6.58
C ASN A 495 20.20 -24.01 -7.71
N ALA A 496 19.19 -24.81 -7.39
CA ALA A 496 18.05 -25.09 -8.25
C ALA A 496 16.82 -25.32 -7.38
N GLY A 497 15.63 -25.02 -7.88
CA GLY A 497 14.41 -25.24 -7.10
C GLY A 497 13.14 -25.10 -7.90
N LEU A 498 12.11 -25.80 -7.41
CA LEU A 498 10.73 -25.72 -7.85
C LEU A 498 9.91 -25.10 -6.73
N THR A 499 9.08 -24.10 -7.05
CA THR A 499 8.16 -23.48 -6.10
C THR A 499 6.78 -23.33 -6.72
N TYR A 500 5.77 -23.84 -6.04
CA TYR A 500 4.36 -23.57 -6.32
C TYR A 500 3.88 -22.43 -5.44
N GLN A 501 3.51 -21.32 -6.07
CA GLN A 501 2.99 -20.15 -5.38
C GLN A 501 1.48 -20.10 -5.56
N VAL A 502 0.74 -19.97 -4.46
CA VAL A 502 -0.72 -19.80 -4.43
C VAL A 502 -1.03 -18.53 -3.65
N THR A 503 -1.51 -17.50 -4.34
CA THR A 503 -1.94 -16.24 -3.71
C THR A 503 -3.46 -16.14 -3.70
N TYR A 504 -4.02 -15.86 -2.54
CA TYR A 504 -5.44 -15.69 -2.29
C TYR A 504 -5.83 -14.19 -2.31
N PRO A 505 -7.09 -13.86 -2.63
CA PRO A 505 -7.56 -12.47 -2.66
C PRO A 505 -7.46 -11.71 -1.33
N ASN A 506 -7.42 -12.43 -0.21
CA ASN A 506 -7.24 -11.88 1.14
C ASN A 506 -5.76 -11.61 1.49
N PHE A 507 -4.89 -11.42 0.49
CA PHE A 507 -3.47 -11.09 0.64
C PHE A 507 -2.63 -12.17 1.33
N VAL A 508 -3.13 -13.40 1.36
CA VAL A 508 -2.41 -14.59 1.80
C VAL A 508 -1.70 -15.23 0.62
N THR A 509 -0.41 -15.53 0.77
CA THR A 509 0.37 -16.27 -0.22
C THR A 509 1.01 -17.48 0.44
N TRP A 510 0.85 -18.65 -0.20
CA TRP A 510 1.58 -19.87 0.13
C TRP A 510 2.62 -20.14 -0.94
N ASN A 511 3.87 -20.38 -0.55
CA ASN A 511 4.93 -20.88 -1.41
C ASN A 511 5.30 -22.30 -0.96
N PHE A 512 4.88 -23.30 -1.72
CA PHE A 512 5.25 -24.70 -1.49
C PHE A 512 6.47 -25.05 -2.35
N LYS A 513 7.56 -25.45 -1.72
CA LYS A 513 8.82 -25.85 -2.35
C LYS A 513 8.95 -27.37 -2.23
N PRO A 514 8.41 -28.15 -3.18
CA PRO A 514 8.46 -29.61 -3.12
C PRO A 514 9.88 -30.17 -3.26
N ALA A 515 10.80 -29.41 -3.86
CA ALA A 515 12.20 -29.77 -3.99
C ALA A 515 13.03 -28.52 -4.26
N PHE A 516 14.13 -28.38 -3.53
CA PHE A 516 15.22 -27.48 -3.88
C PHE A 516 16.56 -28.17 -3.62
N VAL A 517 17.58 -27.71 -4.33
CA VAL A 517 18.95 -28.15 -4.17
C VAL A 517 19.85 -26.92 -4.02
N ASN A 518 20.79 -26.98 -3.10
CA ASN A 518 21.82 -25.96 -2.90
C ASN A 518 23.15 -26.64 -2.60
N ILE A 519 24.14 -26.41 -3.45
CA ILE A 519 25.48 -26.98 -3.36
C ILE A 519 26.44 -25.86 -3.06
N LEU A 520 27.01 -25.88 -1.86
CA LEU A 520 28.04 -24.96 -1.44
C LEU A 520 29.39 -25.68 -1.47
N ASN A 521 30.35 -25.15 -2.23
CA ASN A 521 31.69 -25.72 -2.32
C ASN A 521 32.75 -24.65 -2.12
N LEU A 522 33.76 -24.99 -1.32
CA LEU A 522 34.91 -24.15 -1.02
C LEU A 522 36.13 -24.69 -1.78
N SER A 523 36.90 -23.81 -2.43
CA SER A 523 38.13 -24.18 -3.14
C SER A 523 39.19 -23.10 -3.01
N ASN A 524 40.43 -23.41 -3.45
CA ASN A 524 41.59 -22.51 -3.36
C ASN A 524 41.77 -21.88 -1.97
N ILE A 525 41.69 -22.73 -0.95
CA ILE A 525 41.80 -22.32 0.44
C ILE A 525 43.27 -21.98 0.73
N SER A 526 43.53 -20.78 1.24
CA SER A 526 44.89 -20.40 1.64
C SER A 526 45.32 -21.15 2.89
N GLU A 527 46.63 -21.41 3.03
CA GLU A 527 47.18 -22.09 4.22
C GLU A 527 46.81 -21.37 5.52
N GLN A 528 46.84 -20.04 5.51
CA GLN A 528 46.44 -19.23 6.67
C GLN A 528 44.97 -19.43 7.04
N PHE A 529 44.08 -19.54 6.04
CA PHE A 529 42.67 -19.81 6.30
C PHE A 529 42.46 -21.26 6.75
N GLN A 530 43.17 -22.22 6.17
CA GLN A 530 43.11 -23.62 6.58
C GLN A 530 43.53 -23.77 8.05
N GLN A 531 44.63 -23.13 8.47
CA GLN A 531 45.05 -23.13 9.88
C GLN A 531 43.98 -22.54 10.81
N ARG A 532 43.28 -21.47 10.39
CA ARG A 532 42.14 -20.92 11.16
C ARG A 532 40.97 -21.89 11.22
N MET A 533 40.71 -22.59 10.12
CA MET A 533 39.67 -23.60 10.03
C MET A 533 39.98 -24.80 10.94
N ASP A 534 41.23 -25.24 10.98
CA ASP A 534 41.68 -26.36 11.82
C ASP A 534 41.74 -26.00 13.32
N SER A 535 41.97 -24.72 13.64
CA SER A 535 42.08 -24.24 15.03
C SER A 535 40.76 -23.77 15.64
N ILE A 536 39.79 -23.32 14.83
CA ILE A 536 38.52 -22.76 15.30
C ILE A 536 37.36 -23.59 14.72
N PRO A 537 36.77 -24.51 15.51
CA PRO A 537 35.69 -25.40 15.06
C PRO A 537 34.49 -24.66 14.46
N ALA A 538 34.17 -23.46 14.96
CA ALA A 538 33.08 -22.66 14.40
C ALA A 538 33.34 -22.21 12.95
N ILE A 539 34.58 -21.89 12.60
CA ILE A 539 34.96 -21.54 11.22
C ILE A 539 34.92 -22.78 10.35
N GLN A 540 35.42 -23.92 10.84
CA GLN A 540 35.31 -25.19 10.14
C GLN A 540 33.88 -25.52 9.74
N ASN A 541 32.95 -25.48 10.70
CA ASN A 541 31.55 -25.82 10.46
C ASN A 541 30.86 -24.83 9.50
N ALA A 542 31.21 -23.55 9.54
CA ALA A 542 30.60 -22.52 8.68
C ALA A 542 31.00 -22.65 7.19
N TYR A 543 32.16 -23.24 6.91
CA TYR A 543 32.74 -23.31 5.56
C TYR A 543 32.86 -24.74 5.01
N GLN A 544 32.19 -25.72 5.63
CA GLN A 544 32.18 -27.09 5.09
C GLN A 544 31.46 -27.13 3.74
N PRO A 545 32.02 -27.85 2.75
CA PRO A 545 31.27 -28.18 1.54
C PRO A 545 30.00 -28.93 1.92
N VAL A 546 28.87 -28.46 1.43
CA VAL A 546 27.58 -29.03 1.82
C VAL A 546 26.65 -29.14 0.61
N PHE A 547 26.09 -30.34 0.45
CA PHE A 547 24.98 -30.59 -0.46
C PHE A 547 23.68 -30.54 0.34
N ILE A 548 22.79 -29.64 -0.03
CA ILE A 548 21.47 -29.51 0.58
C ILE A 548 20.45 -29.89 -0.48
N GLU A 549 19.68 -30.94 -0.22
CA GLU A 549 18.38 -31.18 -0.86
C GLU A 549 17.32 -31.05 0.22
N GLY A 550 16.19 -30.46 -0.12
CA GLY A 550 15.15 -30.25 0.87
C GLY A 550 13.81 -29.83 0.31
N GLN A 551 12.85 -29.77 1.22
CA GLN A 551 11.51 -29.27 0.95
C GLN A 551 11.16 -28.11 1.89
N GLY A 552 10.16 -27.32 1.52
CA GLY A 552 9.74 -26.23 2.39
C GLY A 552 8.36 -25.71 2.07
N VAL A 553 7.80 -25.00 3.03
CA VAL A 553 6.56 -24.26 2.89
C VAL A 553 6.73 -22.89 3.53
N GLU A 554 6.25 -21.86 2.85
CA GLU A 554 6.26 -20.50 3.37
C GLU A 554 4.85 -19.91 3.25
N TYR A 555 4.37 -19.37 4.36
CA TYR A 555 3.13 -18.63 4.47
C TYR A 555 3.45 -17.14 4.62
N ILE A 556 2.83 -16.31 3.78
CA ILE A 556 2.96 -14.86 3.82
C ILE A 556 1.56 -14.25 3.94
N LEU A 557 1.36 -13.40 4.93
CA LEU A 557 0.18 -12.56 5.09
C LEU A 557 0.58 -11.09 4.96
N ASN A 558 0.03 -10.41 3.95
CA ASN A 558 0.20 -8.97 3.78
C ASN A 558 -1.06 -8.23 4.24
N SER A 559 -0.91 -7.02 4.78
CA SER A 559 -2.06 -6.17 5.09
C SER A 559 -2.73 -5.62 3.84
N ASN A 560 -4.06 -5.46 3.91
CA ASN A 560 -4.84 -4.83 2.86
C ASN A 560 -4.36 -3.38 2.62
N PRO A 561 -3.95 -3.02 1.38
CA PRO A 561 -3.48 -1.67 1.06
C PRO A 561 -4.54 -0.58 1.24
N ARG A 562 -5.84 -0.92 1.35
CA ARG A 562 -6.93 0.05 1.57
C ARG A 562 -7.02 0.58 3.00
N HIS A 563 -6.55 -0.15 4.01
CA HIS A 563 -6.54 0.35 5.39
C HIS A 563 -5.21 1.07 5.67
N GLN A 564 -5.26 2.40 5.72
CA GLN A 564 -4.05 3.24 5.89
C GLN A 564 -3.50 3.20 7.32
N ASN A 565 -4.32 2.93 8.34
CA ASN A 565 -3.94 3.17 9.74
C ASN A 565 -3.22 2.01 10.42
N SER A 566 -3.10 0.83 9.78
CA SER A 566 -2.33 -0.28 10.34
C SER A 566 -1.90 -1.27 9.25
N LYS A 567 -0.67 -1.14 8.77
CA LYS A 567 -0.07 -2.15 7.87
C LYS A 567 0.68 -3.19 8.68
N HIS A 568 0.44 -4.45 8.32
CA HIS A 568 0.94 -5.63 8.99
C HIS A 568 1.54 -6.57 7.95
N TYR A 569 2.60 -7.26 8.32
CA TYR A 569 3.26 -8.28 7.51
C TYR A 569 3.61 -9.45 8.42
N VAL A 570 3.25 -10.66 8.02
CA VAL A 570 3.66 -11.88 8.71
C VAL A 570 4.20 -12.86 7.67
N ARG A 571 5.38 -13.42 7.95
CA ARG A 571 5.98 -14.52 7.18
C ARG A 571 6.33 -15.65 8.14
N LEU A 572 5.87 -16.86 7.81
CA LEU A 572 6.21 -18.10 8.50
C LEU A 572 6.81 -19.05 7.47
N GLY A 573 8.03 -19.50 7.68
CA GLY A 573 8.71 -20.47 6.85
C GLY A 573 9.02 -21.73 7.64
N LEU A 574 8.77 -22.89 7.03
CA LEU A 574 9.29 -24.17 7.49
C LEU A 574 10.06 -24.78 6.33
N GLU A 575 11.32 -25.10 6.56
CA GLU A 575 12.19 -25.75 5.60
C GLU A 575 12.82 -26.95 6.27
N GLU A 576 12.97 -28.00 5.50
CA GLU A 576 13.68 -29.19 5.90
C GLU A 576 14.72 -29.48 4.82
N GLY A 577 15.85 -30.04 5.24
CA GLY A 577 16.86 -30.56 4.34
C GLY A 577 17.33 -31.94 4.80
N GLY A 578 17.51 -32.85 3.84
CA GLY A 578 18.16 -34.14 4.05
C GLY A 578 17.24 -35.34 4.38
N LEU A 579 15.94 -35.21 4.61
CA LEU A 579 15.02 -36.33 4.91
C LEU A 579 14.94 -37.32 3.74
N LEU A 580 14.76 -36.85 2.51
CA LEU A 580 14.74 -37.74 1.34
C LEU A 580 16.11 -38.39 1.14
N LEU A 581 17.20 -37.61 1.28
CA LEU A 581 18.56 -38.14 1.17
C LEU A 581 18.89 -39.15 2.25
N SER A 582 18.47 -38.96 3.50
CA SER A 582 18.65 -39.90 4.60
C SER A 582 17.94 -41.23 4.34
N THR A 583 16.74 -41.15 3.75
CA THR A 583 15.97 -42.33 3.34
C THR A 583 16.68 -43.10 2.23
N ILE A 584 17.22 -42.39 1.22
CA ILE A 584 17.98 -43.00 0.12
C ILE A 584 19.33 -43.52 0.60
N ASN A 585 19.99 -42.83 1.54
CA ASN A 585 21.29 -43.20 2.11
C ASN A 585 21.26 -44.57 2.79
N ASN A 586 20.11 -44.95 3.37
CA ASN A 586 19.89 -46.29 3.93
C ASN A 586 19.88 -47.40 2.86
N ILE A 587 19.68 -47.04 1.59
CA ILE A 587 19.65 -47.96 0.43
C ILE A 587 21.00 -47.92 -0.31
N THR A 588 21.51 -46.72 -0.58
CA THR A 588 22.76 -46.46 -1.30
C THR A 588 23.53 -45.36 -0.59
N PRO A 589 24.77 -45.59 -0.11
CA PRO A 589 25.52 -44.58 0.63
C PRO A 589 25.74 -43.29 -0.18
N ILE A 590 25.29 -42.16 0.37
CA ILE A 590 25.51 -40.81 -0.13
C ILE A 590 26.35 -40.07 0.90
N GLN A 591 27.51 -39.55 0.50
CA GLN A 591 28.38 -38.79 1.40
C GLN A 591 28.07 -37.28 1.36
N ASN A 592 28.23 -36.61 2.50
CA ASN A 592 28.29 -35.15 2.65
C ASN A 592 27.03 -34.37 2.23
N TYR A 593 25.88 -34.66 2.86
CA TYR A 593 24.67 -33.85 2.76
C TYR A 593 24.28 -33.22 4.11
N ALA A 594 23.55 -32.11 4.08
CA ALA A 594 23.00 -31.50 5.29
C ALA A 594 21.71 -32.17 5.73
N GLU A 595 21.55 -32.32 7.04
CA GLU A 595 20.27 -32.63 7.68
C GLU A 595 19.89 -31.48 8.61
N TYR A 596 18.73 -30.87 8.38
CA TYR A 596 18.22 -29.83 9.27
C TYR A 596 16.71 -29.64 9.12
N VAL A 597 16.15 -28.98 10.13
CA VAL A 597 14.83 -28.32 10.05
C VAL A 597 15.04 -26.87 10.44
N ARG A 598 14.59 -25.95 9.58
CA ARG A 598 14.65 -24.51 9.80
C ARG A 598 13.24 -23.96 9.90
N PHE A 599 12.99 -23.19 10.95
CA PHE A 599 11.78 -22.41 11.12
C PHE A 599 12.13 -20.92 11.05
N ASP A 600 11.46 -20.19 10.18
CA ASP A 600 11.65 -18.76 9.96
C ASP A 600 10.37 -18.00 10.34
N PHE A 601 10.50 -16.93 11.14
CA PHE A 601 9.39 -16.04 11.47
C PHE A 601 9.81 -14.58 11.29
N ASP A 602 9.01 -13.81 10.55
CA ASP A 602 9.16 -12.35 10.41
C ASP A 602 7.78 -11.69 10.57
N GLY A 603 7.67 -10.81 11.56
CA GLY A 603 6.45 -10.07 11.86
C GLY A 603 6.74 -8.57 11.89
N ARG A 604 6.03 -7.78 11.08
CA ARG A 604 6.20 -6.32 11.02
C ARG A 604 4.87 -5.61 11.20
N LYS A 605 4.89 -4.54 11.99
CA LYS A 605 3.79 -3.59 12.16
C LYS A 605 4.33 -2.21 11.84
N TYR A 606 3.74 -1.56 10.83
CA TYR A 606 4.12 -0.22 10.43
C TYR A 606 3.21 0.79 11.14
N PHE A 607 3.83 1.76 11.82
CA PHE A 607 3.15 2.90 12.43
C PHE A 607 3.42 4.12 11.55
N PHE A 608 2.37 4.73 11.01
CA PHE A 608 2.48 5.97 10.27
C PHE A 608 2.34 7.13 11.28
N GLN A 609 3.35 8.01 11.33
CA GLN A 609 3.33 9.27 12.09
C GLN A 609 3.04 10.44 11.16
#